data_AF-A0A7D7LEW7-F1
#
_entry.id   AF-A0A7D7LEW7-F1
#
_cell.length_a   1.000
_cell.length_b   1.000
_cell.length_c   1.000
_cell.angle_alpha   90.00
_cell.angle_beta   90.00
_cell.angle_gamma   90.00
#
_symmetry.space_group_name_H-M   'P 1'
#
loop_
_entity.id
_entity.type
_entity.pdbx_description
1 polymer ?
#
loop_
_entity_poly.entity_id
_entity_poly.type
_entity_poly.pdbx_seq_one_letter_code
_entity_poly.pdbx_strand_id
1 'polypeptide(L)'
;MPDNSNSSPLGLNTSRLLSDSFAKSEILTTSLKSLNYDLGFGNKSSSLALESQAVTAPVKTSANPNPNPYLTSAAITPDFNGDGKTDKVWVNASTGEIIIRLMDGTTVVEQGSLGQFDLSAYDYKIADFNADGKTDFLLRNKTTGENSIVLMDGTRVGSAAVLSSVDPAWSPQIGDFNGDRKTDIFWHNATTGENAIWEMDGTTVLNATVLDPTDTALTPTIVDFDGNGKSDIFWRNATTGDNTAWFMDGTQKTEFALQSQDAAWTANLGDFNGDFKTDILWRNAQTGENKVWTMNGILVTEGALATLDSSWTSKIGDFNGDGKTDIFWHNGTTGANTAWLMDGTTVATEAFLPANNAALTPSLGDFNGDGKTDIYWRDQTAGTDNIWTINETTAVETPISDADKLGPEWYTF
;
A
#
# COMPACT_ATOMS: atom_id res chain seq x y z
N MET A 1 -9.47 -7.74 -54.29
CA MET A 1 -8.24 -8.55 -54.12
C MET A 1 -7.20 -8.08 -55.11
N PRO A 2 -5.90 -7.96 -54.74
CA PRO A 2 -5.26 -8.04 -53.41
C PRO A 2 -5.05 -6.61 -52.84
N ASP A 3 -4.93 -6.29 -51.55
CA ASP A 3 -4.33 -6.86 -50.33
C ASP A 3 -2.79 -6.83 -50.27
N ASN A 4 -2.25 -5.87 -49.51
CA ASN A 4 -1.15 -6.08 -48.57
C ASN A 4 -0.89 -4.79 -47.76
N SER A 5 -1.59 -4.65 -46.64
CA SER A 5 -1.20 -3.76 -45.55
C SER A 5 -0.11 -4.44 -44.72
N ASN A 6 1.13 -4.01 -44.90
CA ASN A 6 2.23 -4.42 -44.02
C ASN A 6 2.36 -3.37 -42.90
N SER A 7 1.58 -3.53 -41.83
CA SER A 7 1.80 -2.82 -40.57
C SER A 7 2.29 -3.80 -39.53
N SER A 8 3.60 -3.90 -39.37
CA SER A 8 4.21 -4.57 -38.22
C SER A 8 3.75 -3.84 -36.94
N PRO A 9 3.15 -4.52 -35.96
CA PRO A 9 2.96 -3.93 -34.65
C PRO A 9 4.34 -3.87 -33.98
N LEU A 10 4.78 -2.66 -33.63
CA LEU A 10 5.89 -2.45 -32.70
C LEU A 10 5.42 -2.93 -31.32
N GLY A 11 5.43 -4.25 -31.09
CA GLY A 11 5.33 -4.82 -29.76
C GLY A 11 6.59 -4.46 -28.99
N LEU A 12 6.46 -3.60 -27.98
CA LEU A 12 7.52 -3.35 -27.00
C LEU A 12 7.76 -4.66 -26.25
N ASN A 13 8.94 -5.25 -26.44
CA ASN A 13 9.31 -6.51 -25.81
C ASN A 13 9.67 -6.27 -24.34
N THR A 14 8.68 -6.42 -23.44
CA THR A 14 8.79 -6.26 -21.98
C THR A 14 9.74 -7.28 -21.34
N SER A 15 9.96 -8.45 -21.97
CA SER A 15 10.97 -9.41 -21.51
C SER A 15 12.38 -8.81 -21.55
N ARG A 16 12.63 -7.84 -22.45
CA ARG A 16 13.92 -7.14 -22.52
C ARG A 16 14.11 -6.13 -21.39
N LEU A 17 13.04 -5.45 -20.95
CA LEU A 17 13.10 -4.50 -19.84
C LEU A 17 13.23 -5.21 -18.49
N LEU A 18 12.50 -6.32 -18.30
CA LEU A 18 12.69 -7.21 -17.16
C LEU A 18 14.10 -7.82 -17.16
N SER A 19 14.61 -8.25 -18.32
CA SER A 19 16.00 -8.73 -18.41
C SER A 19 17.04 -7.63 -18.22
N ASP A 20 16.76 -6.39 -18.63
CA ASP A 20 17.67 -5.25 -18.45
C ASP A 20 17.65 -4.76 -16.98
N SER A 21 16.51 -4.84 -16.29
CA SER A 21 16.40 -4.61 -14.84
C SER A 21 17.12 -5.70 -14.04
N PHE A 22 16.90 -6.97 -14.41
CA PHE A 22 17.65 -8.11 -13.87
C PHE A 22 19.16 -8.00 -14.15
N ALA A 23 19.56 -7.57 -15.35
CA ALA A 23 20.97 -7.39 -15.69
C ALA A 23 21.60 -6.20 -14.95
N LYS A 24 20.88 -5.08 -14.78
CA LYS A 24 21.34 -3.95 -13.97
C LYS A 24 21.52 -4.33 -12.50
N SER A 25 20.61 -5.13 -11.95
CA SER A 25 20.73 -5.65 -10.58
C SER A 25 21.87 -6.67 -10.45
N GLU A 26 22.13 -7.51 -11.47
CA GLU A 26 23.31 -8.39 -11.50
C GLU A 26 24.64 -7.62 -11.61
N ILE A 27 24.72 -6.52 -12.36
CA ILE A 27 25.94 -5.71 -12.49
C ILE A 27 26.38 -5.15 -11.12
N LEU A 28 25.44 -4.77 -10.25
CA LEU A 28 25.71 -4.41 -8.85
C LEU A 28 26.33 -5.58 -8.05
N THR A 29 25.93 -6.84 -8.32
CA THR A 29 26.48 -8.01 -7.63
C THR A 29 27.91 -8.37 -8.03
N THR A 30 28.32 -8.11 -9.28
CA THR A 30 29.69 -8.41 -9.73
C THR A 30 30.71 -7.41 -9.19
N SER A 31 30.30 -6.15 -9.03
CA SER A 31 31.05 -5.11 -8.33
C SER A 31 31.32 -5.50 -6.86
N LEU A 32 30.29 -5.96 -6.15
CA LEU A 32 30.38 -6.37 -4.74
C LEU A 32 31.12 -7.71 -4.53
N LYS A 33 30.95 -8.70 -5.42
CA LYS A 33 31.70 -9.97 -5.37
C LYS A 33 33.19 -9.77 -5.64
N SER A 34 33.57 -8.74 -6.40
CA SER A 34 34.98 -8.41 -6.65
C SER A 34 35.69 -7.80 -5.43
N LEU A 35 34.95 -7.32 -4.41
CA LEU A 35 35.51 -6.83 -3.14
C LEU A 35 35.66 -7.92 -2.07
N ASN A 36 35.03 -9.09 -2.21
CA ASN A 36 35.07 -10.17 -1.22
C ASN A 36 35.93 -11.36 -1.67
N TYR A 37 37.18 -11.08 -2.09
CA TYR A 37 38.18 -12.13 -2.11
C TYR A 37 38.86 -12.21 -0.74
N ASP A 38 38.86 -13.43 -0.20
CA ASP A 38 39.74 -13.95 0.84
C ASP A 38 39.22 -13.97 2.28
N LEU A 39 38.32 -14.92 2.57
CA LEU A 39 38.33 -15.67 3.84
C LEU A 39 37.88 -17.11 3.57
N GLY A 40 38.82 -18.00 3.30
CA GLY A 40 38.56 -19.43 3.22
C GLY A 40 38.39 -20.06 4.59
N PHE A 41 37.39 -20.92 4.77
CA PHE A 41 37.46 -22.08 5.68
C PHE A 41 36.42 -23.17 5.33
N GLY A 42 36.95 -24.32 4.89
CA GLY A 42 36.60 -25.66 5.39
C GLY A 42 35.16 -26.20 5.29
N ASN A 43 34.89 -26.94 4.22
CA ASN A 43 33.78 -27.90 4.15
C ASN A 43 33.90 -29.00 5.23
N LYS A 44 32.89 -29.14 6.08
CA LYS A 44 32.58 -30.40 6.77
C LYS A 44 31.10 -30.71 6.62
N SER A 45 30.80 -31.73 5.81
CA SER A 45 29.49 -32.33 5.68
C SER A 45 29.27 -33.34 6.83
N SER A 46 28.12 -33.27 7.48
CA SER A 46 27.58 -34.39 8.26
C SER A 46 26.07 -34.45 8.08
N SER A 47 25.63 -35.57 7.52
CA SER A 47 24.24 -36.00 7.35
C SER A 47 23.60 -36.34 8.70
N LEU A 48 22.39 -35.83 8.97
CA LEU A 48 21.51 -36.34 10.01
C LEU A 48 20.07 -36.42 9.49
N ALA A 49 19.41 -37.51 9.89
CA ALA A 49 18.17 -38.04 9.35
C ALA A 49 16.93 -37.17 9.66
N LEU A 50 15.97 -37.18 8.73
CA LEU A 50 14.66 -36.58 8.87
C LEU A 50 13.79 -37.45 9.79
N GLU A 51 13.54 -37.01 11.02
CA GLU A 51 12.41 -37.48 11.82
C GLU A 51 11.26 -36.48 11.67
N SER A 52 10.09 -36.98 11.28
CA SER A 52 8.87 -36.18 11.12
C SER A 52 8.32 -35.79 12.49
N GLN A 53 8.60 -34.57 12.92
CA GLN A 53 7.82 -33.87 13.93
C GLN A 53 7.10 -32.71 13.25
N ALA A 54 5.78 -32.63 13.44
CA ALA A 54 4.99 -31.47 13.06
C ALA A 54 5.45 -30.28 13.90
N VAL A 55 6.39 -29.50 13.37
CA VAL A 55 6.79 -28.21 13.91
C VAL A 55 5.87 -27.18 13.25
N THR A 56 4.90 -26.67 13.99
CA THR A 56 4.34 -25.35 13.72
C THR A 56 5.48 -24.36 13.95
N ALA A 57 6.29 -24.12 12.92
CA ALA A 57 7.24 -23.04 12.96
C ALA A 57 6.44 -21.74 13.01
N PRO A 58 6.82 -20.77 13.86
CA PRO A 58 6.31 -19.42 13.68
C PRO A 58 6.81 -18.98 12.30
N VAL A 59 5.87 -18.77 11.37
CA VAL A 59 6.14 -18.02 10.16
C VAL A 59 6.71 -16.69 10.65
N LYS A 60 7.89 -16.31 10.16
CA LYS A 60 8.41 -14.95 10.38
C LYS A 60 7.44 -14.02 9.66
N THR A 61 6.40 -13.59 10.37
CA THR A 61 5.68 -12.38 10.05
C THR A 61 6.73 -11.28 10.12
N SER A 62 7.02 -10.59 9.02
CA SER A 62 7.50 -9.22 9.16
C SER A 62 6.45 -8.54 10.03
N ALA A 63 6.85 -8.21 11.24
CA ALA A 63 5.93 -7.61 12.18
C ALA A 63 6.49 -6.22 12.34
N ASN A 64 6.10 -5.33 11.42
CA ASN A 64 5.90 -3.96 11.81
C ASN A 64 5.25 -4.01 13.21
N PRO A 65 5.93 -3.48 14.25
CA PRO A 65 5.51 -3.69 15.63
C PRO A 65 4.18 -3.00 15.94
N ASN A 66 3.66 -2.23 14.98
CA ASN A 66 2.34 -1.64 15.05
C ASN A 66 1.27 -2.73 15.25
N PRO A 67 0.50 -2.66 16.34
CA PRO A 67 -0.50 -3.68 16.65
C PRO A 67 -1.75 -3.63 15.76
N ASN A 68 -1.91 -2.58 14.93
CA ASN A 68 -3.04 -2.43 14.01
C ASN A 68 -2.75 -3.15 12.66
N PRO A 69 -3.40 -4.28 12.36
CA PRO A 69 -3.09 -5.07 11.16
C PRO A 69 -3.36 -4.32 9.86
N TYR A 70 -4.36 -3.43 9.82
CA TYR A 70 -4.66 -2.62 8.65
C TYR A 70 -3.47 -1.72 8.28
N LEU A 71 -2.82 -1.11 9.28
CA LEU A 71 -1.69 -0.20 9.09
C LEU A 71 -0.33 -0.91 8.97
N THR A 72 -0.29 -2.24 9.06
CA THR A 72 0.92 -3.06 8.83
C THR A 72 0.94 -3.75 7.47
N SER A 73 -0.13 -3.61 6.68
CA SER A 73 -0.20 -4.22 5.35
C SER A 73 0.86 -3.62 4.42
N ALA A 74 1.63 -4.46 3.73
CA ALA A 74 2.57 -4.05 2.69
C ALA A 74 1.91 -3.27 1.53
N ALA A 75 0.58 -3.34 1.41
CA ALA A 75 -0.21 -2.54 0.47
C ALA A 75 -0.32 -1.06 0.86
N ILE A 76 -0.11 -0.75 2.14
CA ILE A 76 -0.29 0.58 2.74
C ILE A 76 1.06 1.12 3.22
N THR A 77 1.81 0.32 3.99
CA THR A 77 3.13 0.65 4.51
C THR A 77 4.18 -0.30 3.92
N PRO A 78 4.94 0.13 2.89
CA PRO A 78 5.95 -0.73 2.28
C PRO A 78 7.06 -1.08 3.28
N ASP A 79 7.43 -2.35 3.32
CA ASP A 79 8.61 -2.91 3.97
C ASP A 79 9.22 -3.92 2.99
N PHE A 80 10.29 -3.55 2.29
CA PHE A 80 10.90 -4.35 1.23
C PHE A 80 11.91 -5.36 1.76
N ASN A 81 12.40 -5.20 2.99
CA ASN A 81 13.42 -6.07 3.57
C ASN A 81 12.87 -6.95 4.73
N GLY A 82 11.64 -6.71 5.16
CA GLY A 82 10.94 -7.44 6.21
C GLY A 82 11.44 -7.10 7.63
N ASP A 83 12.03 -5.92 7.82
CA ASP A 83 12.60 -5.51 9.12
C ASP A 83 11.60 -4.83 10.07
N GLY A 84 10.36 -4.62 9.61
CA GLY A 84 9.27 -4.01 10.34
C GLY A 84 9.24 -2.48 10.25
N LYS A 85 10.15 -1.86 9.50
CA LYS A 85 10.16 -0.41 9.26
C LYS A 85 9.61 -0.09 7.88
N THR A 86 9.04 1.10 7.77
CA THR A 86 8.48 1.61 6.54
C THR A 86 9.59 2.10 5.62
N ASP A 87 9.72 1.46 4.47
CA ASP A 87 10.61 1.82 3.38
C ASP A 87 9.97 2.86 2.45
N LYS A 88 10.71 3.29 1.41
CA LYS A 88 10.18 4.25 0.43
C LYS A 88 10.32 3.78 -1.02
N VAL A 89 9.22 3.91 -1.76
CA VAL A 89 9.21 3.86 -3.23
C VAL A 89 9.20 5.27 -3.77
N TRP A 90 10.16 5.59 -4.64
CA TRP A 90 10.25 6.88 -5.31
C TRP A 90 10.13 6.70 -6.81
N VAL A 91 9.40 7.62 -7.44
CA VAL A 91 9.19 7.63 -8.88
C VAL A 91 9.65 8.96 -9.46
N ASN A 92 10.48 8.90 -10.49
CA ASN A 92 10.91 10.07 -11.24
C ASN A 92 9.87 10.40 -12.32
N ALA A 93 9.16 11.51 -12.17
CA ALA A 93 8.12 11.95 -13.10
C ALA A 93 8.64 12.28 -14.52
N SER A 94 9.94 12.54 -14.67
CA SER A 94 10.54 12.88 -15.97
C SER A 94 11.08 11.67 -16.72
N THR A 95 11.67 10.71 -16.01
CA THR A 95 12.34 9.55 -16.62
C THR A 95 11.55 8.26 -16.46
N GLY A 96 10.58 8.23 -15.55
CA GLY A 96 9.85 7.03 -15.18
C GLY A 96 10.66 6.03 -14.35
N GLU A 97 11.83 6.43 -13.84
CA GLU A 97 12.62 5.57 -12.96
C GLU A 97 11.89 5.36 -11.63
N ILE A 98 11.78 4.09 -11.22
CA ILE A 98 11.29 3.70 -9.91
C ILE A 98 12.48 3.21 -9.09
N ILE A 99 12.70 3.81 -7.91
CA ILE A 99 13.71 3.37 -6.95
C ILE A 99 13.08 2.98 -5.62
N ILE A 100 13.70 2.03 -4.94
CA ILE A 100 13.36 1.59 -3.59
C ILE A 100 14.47 2.08 -2.66
N ARG A 101 14.10 2.63 -1.51
CA ARG A 101 14.99 2.99 -0.41
C ARG A 101 14.60 2.22 0.84
N LEU A 102 15.55 1.45 1.37
CA LEU A 102 15.40 0.83 2.69
C LEU A 102 15.68 1.87 3.76
N MET A 103 14.80 2.01 4.74
CA MET A 103 14.84 3.10 5.72
C MET A 103 15.13 2.58 7.14
N ASP A 104 15.96 3.32 7.88
CA ASP A 104 16.13 3.18 9.32
C ASP A 104 16.03 4.56 9.98
N GLY A 105 14.81 4.93 10.38
CA GLY A 105 14.45 6.29 10.70
C GLY A 105 14.75 7.21 9.52
N THR A 106 15.60 8.21 9.73
CA THR A 106 16.01 9.15 8.67
C THR A 106 17.18 8.66 7.80
N THR A 107 17.72 7.47 8.09
CA THR A 107 18.86 6.92 7.36
C THR A 107 18.39 6.10 6.17
N VAL A 108 18.89 6.39 4.97
CA VAL A 108 18.74 5.50 3.82
C VAL A 108 19.80 4.40 3.92
N VAL A 109 19.38 3.20 4.27
CA VAL A 109 20.27 2.04 4.48
C VAL A 109 20.75 1.47 3.15
N GLU A 110 19.86 1.38 2.18
CA GLU A 110 20.15 0.88 0.83
C GLU A 110 19.23 1.55 -0.19
N GLN A 111 19.70 1.68 -1.43
CA GLN A 111 18.89 2.15 -2.56
C GLN A 111 19.12 1.27 -3.79
N GLY A 112 18.03 0.86 -4.45
CA GLY A 112 18.08 0.14 -5.72
C GLY A 112 17.04 0.66 -6.71
N SER A 113 17.26 0.38 -8.00
CA SER A 113 16.38 0.80 -9.10
C SER A 113 15.62 -0.41 -9.63
N LEU A 114 14.28 -0.31 -9.67
CA LEU A 114 13.42 -1.30 -10.34
C LEU A 114 13.46 -1.13 -11.87
N GLY A 115 13.95 0.02 -12.35
CA GLY A 115 14.06 0.35 -13.77
C GLY A 115 13.22 1.56 -14.16
N GLN A 116 13.22 1.86 -15.46
CA GLN A 116 12.48 2.96 -16.06
C GLN A 116 11.24 2.45 -16.77
N PHE A 117 10.09 3.06 -16.46
CA PHE A 117 8.79 2.71 -17.02
C PHE A 117 8.15 3.94 -17.67
N ASP A 118 7.49 3.75 -18.80
CA ASP A 118 6.68 4.83 -19.39
C ASP A 118 5.45 5.06 -18.50
N LEU A 119 5.49 6.09 -17.66
CA LEU A 119 4.41 6.42 -16.70
C LEU A 119 3.08 6.77 -17.38
N SER A 120 3.09 7.06 -18.68
CA SER A 120 1.85 7.24 -19.45
C SER A 120 1.16 5.90 -19.75
N ALA A 121 1.93 4.81 -19.79
CA ALA A 121 1.46 3.46 -20.09
C ALA A 121 1.49 2.51 -18.88
N TYR A 122 2.33 2.75 -17.88
CA TYR A 122 2.50 1.86 -16.73
C TYR A 122 1.92 2.46 -15.45
N ASP A 123 1.35 1.57 -14.63
CA ASP A 123 0.97 1.79 -13.25
C ASP A 123 1.47 0.62 -12.40
N TYR A 124 1.47 0.78 -11.07
CA TYR A 124 1.87 -0.28 -10.15
C TYR A 124 1.02 -0.34 -8.88
N LYS A 125 1.02 -1.53 -8.27
CA LYS A 125 0.59 -1.76 -6.89
C LYS A 125 1.74 -2.40 -6.12
N ILE A 126 1.79 -2.16 -4.82
CA ILE A 126 2.72 -2.82 -3.91
C ILE A 126 1.94 -3.67 -2.93
N ALA A 127 2.45 -4.85 -2.57
CA ALA A 127 1.84 -5.77 -1.60
C ALA A 127 2.81 -6.92 -1.30
N ASP A 128 2.51 -7.78 -0.32
CA ASP A 128 3.22 -9.05 -0.15
C ASP A 128 2.50 -10.15 -0.96
N PHE A 129 3.01 -10.48 -2.15
CA PHE A 129 2.35 -11.43 -3.06
C PHE A 129 2.65 -12.89 -2.70
N ASN A 130 3.72 -13.17 -1.96
CA ASN A 130 4.18 -14.52 -1.67
C ASN A 130 4.17 -14.89 -0.16
N ALA A 131 3.66 -13.99 0.69
CA ALA A 131 3.60 -14.11 2.15
C ALA A 131 4.98 -14.28 2.80
N ASP A 132 6.03 -13.67 2.23
CA ASP A 132 7.39 -13.72 2.80
C ASP A 132 7.72 -12.56 3.75
N GLY A 133 6.76 -11.67 3.96
CA GLY A 133 6.85 -10.50 4.80
C GLY A 133 7.48 -9.30 4.11
N LYS A 134 7.74 -9.35 2.81
CA LYS A 134 8.33 -8.24 2.05
C LYS A 134 7.35 -7.69 1.03
N THR A 135 7.59 -6.44 0.69
CA THR A 135 6.81 -5.72 -0.30
C THR A 135 7.29 -6.05 -1.70
N ASP A 136 6.37 -6.51 -2.54
CA ASP A 136 6.55 -6.83 -3.95
C ASP A 136 5.79 -5.84 -4.83
N PHE A 137 5.90 -5.99 -6.16
CA PHE A 137 5.16 -5.16 -7.12
C PHE A 137 4.24 -5.98 -8.02
N LEU A 138 3.04 -5.47 -8.27
CA LEU A 138 2.29 -5.71 -9.51
C LEU A 138 2.53 -4.53 -10.46
N LEU A 139 3.10 -4.80 -11.63
CA LEU A 139 3.28 -3.84 -12.70
C LEU A 139 2.21 -4.07 -13.77
N ARG A 140 1.51 -3.01 -14.19
CA ARG A 140 0.47 -3.08 -15.22
C ARG A 140 0.72 -2.06 -16.33
N ASN A 141 0.72 -2.51 -17.57
CA ASN A 141 0.61 -1.65 -18.73
C ASN A 141 -0.87 -1.35 -19.03
N LYS A 142 -1.36 -0.17 -18.65
CA LYS A 142 -2.75 0.25 -18.87
C LYS A 142 -3.11 0.54 -20.33
N THR A 143 -2.15 0.45 -21.26
CA THR A 143 -2.39 0.62 -22.70
C THR A 143 -2.51 -0.72 -23.42
N THR A 144 -1.67 -1.70 -23.06
CA THR A 144 -1.66 -3.05 -23.68
C THR A 144 -2.43 -4.09 -22.88
N GLY A 145 -2.65 -3.83 -21.59
CA GLY A 145 -3.24 -4.76 -20.64
C GLY A 145 -2.26 -5.75 -20.04
N GLU A 146 -0.96 -5.71 -20.39
CA GLU A 146 0.06 -6.61 -19.85
C GLU A 146 0.25 -6.41 -18.34
N ASN A 147 0.45 -7.52 -17.62
CA ASN A 147 0.65 -7.51 -16.17
C ASN A 147 1.89 -8.34 -15.81
N SER A 148 2.58 -7.96 -14.74
CA SER A 148 3.70 -8.74 -14.22
C SER A 148 3.78 -8.59 -12.70
N ILE A 149 4.10 -9.68 -12.00
CA ILE A 149 4.46 -9.64 -10.59
C ILE A 149 5.97 -9.68 -10.48
N VAL A 150 6.53 -8.82 -9.64
CA VAL A 150 7.95 -8.75 -9.32
C VAL A 150 8.10 -8.94 -7.83
N LEU A 151 8.59 -10.13 -7.43
CA LEU A 151 8.90 -10.45 -6.04
C LEU A 151 10.26 -9.84 -5.66
N MET A 152 10.30 -9.10 -4.56
CA MET A 152 11.45 -8.32 -4.12
C MET A 152 12.18 -8.99 -2.96
N ASP A 153 13.47 -8.67 -2.81
CA ASP A 153 14.30 -9.05 -1.66
C ASP A 153 15.17 -7.84 -1.29
N GLY A 154 14.64 -6.98 -0.43
CA GLY A 154 15.17 -5.64 -0.21
C GLY A 154 15.07 -4.81 -1.50
N THR A 155 16.17 -4.19 -1.92
CA THR A 155 16.17 -3.37 -3.14
C THR A 155 16.28 -4.19 -4.44
N ARG A 156 16.36 -5.52 -4.34
CA ARG A 156 16.67 -6.42 -5.46
C ARG A 156 15.43 -7.16 -5.93
N VAL A 157 15.35 -7.41 -7.24
CA VAL A 157 14.37 -8.34 -7.81
C VAL A 157 14.79 -9.78 -7.47
N GLY A 158 14.02 -10.45 -6.62
CA GLY A 158 14.22 -11.86 -6.29
C GLY A 158 13.72 -12.78 -7.41
N SER A 159 12.51 -12.51 -7.92
CA SER A 159 11.97 -13.18 -9.11
C SER A 159 10.89 -12.33 -9.77
N ALA A 160 10.54 -12.63 -11.02
CA ALA A 160 9.45 -11.96 -11.71
C ALA A 160 8.73 -12.92 -12.67
N ALA A 161 7.43 -12.71 -12.86
CA ALA A 161 6.63 -13.44 -13.82
C ALA A 161 5.67 -12.52 -14.56
N VAL A 162 5.49 -12.78 -15.85
CA VAL A 162 4.46 -12.16 -16.66
C VAL A 162 3.15 -12.93 -16.45
N LEU A 163 2.07 -12.21 -16.17
CA LEU A 163 0.73 -12.76 -16.08
C LEU A 163 -0.01 -12.58 -17.41
N SER A 164 -1.20 -13.16 -17.53
CA SER A 164 -2.07 -12.90 -18.67
C SER A 164 -2.41 -11.42 -18.78
N SER A 165 -2.57 -10.94 -20.02
CA SER A 165 -3.06 -9.60 -20.25
C SER A 165 -4.55 -9.50 -19.89
N VAL A 166 -4.93 -8.37 -19.32
CA VAL A 166 -6.32 -8.01 -19.01
C VAL A 166 -6.63 -6.70 -19.71
N ASP A 167 -7.78 -6.66 -20.40
CA ASP A 167 -8.23 -5.50 -21.17
C ASP A 167 -7.95 -4.17 -20.44
N PRO A 168 -7.38 -3.16 -21.12
CA PRO A 168 -7.07 -1.84 -20.57
C PRO A 168 -8.19 -1.16 -19.75
N ALA A 169 -9.46 -1.43 -20.04
CA ALA A 169 -10.60 -0.86 -19.32
C ALA A 169 -10.73 -1.39 -17.88
N TRP A 170 -10.07 -2.50 -17.55
CA TRP A 170 -10.05 -3.07 -16.21
C TRP A 170 -8.89 -2.51 -15.39
N SER A 171 -9.14 -2.24 -14.11
CA SER A 171 -8.14 -1.75 -13.17
C SER A 171 -7.97 -2.74 -12.00
N PRO A 172 -6.73 -3.01 -11.56
CA PRO A 172 -6.47 -3.90 -10.45
C PRO A 172 -6.54 -3.18 -9.10
N GLN A 173 -7.12 -3.84 -8.11
CA GLN A 173 -6.89 -3.65 -6.70
C GLN A 173 -6.35 -4.96 -6.09
N ILE A 174 -5.85 -4.89 -4.88
CA ILE A 174 -5.13 -5.97 -4.21
C ILE A 174 -5.75 -6.23 -2.84
N GLY A 175 -5.68 -7.47 -2.40
CA GLY A 175 -6.14 -7.93 -1.09
C GLY A 175 -5.92 -9.43 -0.96
N ASP A 176 -6.13 -10.00 0.22
CA ASP A 176 -6.13 -11.44 0.45
C ASP A 176 -7.58 -11.93 0.55
N PHE A 177 -8.20 -12.33 -0.57
CA PHE A 177 -9.64 -12.67 -0.58
C PHE A 177 -9.91 -14.05 0.00
N ASN A 178 -8.91 -14.95 0.00
CA ASN A 178 -9.08 -16.34 0.42
C ASN A 178 -8.50 -16.65 1.82
N GLY A 179 -7.74 -15.73 2.42
CA GLY A 179 -7.19 -15.81 3.77
C GLY A 179 -5.89 -16.61 3.87
N ASP A 180 -5.19 -16.84 2.77
CA ASP A 180 -3.92 -17.58 2.75
C ASP A 180 -2.68 -16.69 2.99
N ARG A 181 -2.91 -15.39 3.21
CA ARG A 181 -1.95 -14.31 3.46
C ARG A 181 -1.11 -13.90 2.26
N LYS A 182 -1.44 -14.40 1.07
CA LYS A 182 -0.84 -13.92 -0.18
C LYS A 182 -1.77 -12.91 -0.81
N THR A 183 -1.19 -11.98 -1.53
CA THR A 183 -1.97 -10.96 -2.22
C THR A 183 -2.61 -11.51 -3.50
N ASP A 184 -3.92 -11.54 -3.52
CA ASP A 184 -4.80 -11.75 -4.67
C ASP A 184 -5.04 -10.43 -5.44
N ILE A 185 -5.65 -10.53 -6.63
CA ILE A 185 -5.96 -9.37 -7.48
C ILE A 185 -7.46 -9.28 -7.76
N PHE A 186 -8.08 -8.18 -7.35
CA PHE A 186 -9.43 -7.80 -7.76
C PHE A 186 -9.39 -6.92 -9.01
N TRP A 187 -10.07 -7.34 -10.06
CA TRP A 187 -10.21 -6.62 -11.32
C TRP A 187 -11.58 -5.96 -11.40
N HIS A 188 -11.60 -4.66 -11.68
CA HIS A 188 -12.84 -3.90 -11.86
C HIS A 188 -12.82 -3.10 -13.16
N ASN A 189 -13.89 -3.21 -13.94
CA ASN A 189 -14.13 -2.37 -15.10
C ASN A 189 -15.14 -1.27 -14.76
N ALA A 190 -14.67 -0.08 -14.46
CA ALA A 190 -15.53 1.06 -14.10
C ALA A 190 -16.47 1.51 -15.24
N THR A 191 -16.21 1.10 -16.50
CA THR A 191 -17.05 1.47 -17.64
C THR A 191 -18.24 0.51 -17.81
N THR A 192 -18.06 -0.78 -17.50
CA THR A 192 -19.10 -1.81 -17.66
C THR A 192 -19.70 -2.28 -16.34
N GLY A 193 -19.04 -1.99 -15.22
CA GLY A 193 -19.37 -2.49 -13.89
C GLY A 193 -18.89 -3.93 -13.66
N GLU A 194 -18.24 -4.57 -14.63
CA GLU A 194 -17.81 -5.97 -14.49
C GLU A 194 -16.67 -6.14 -13.48
N ASN A 195 -16.65 -7.29 -12.81
CA ASN A 195 -15.77 -7.60 -11.69
C ASN A 195 -15.17 -9.00 -11.85
N ALA A 196 -13.94 -9.20 -11.40
CA ALA A 196 -13.31 -10.51 -11.33
C ALA A 196 -12.27 -10.57 -10.22
N ILE A 197 -12.01 -11.77 -9.69
CA ILE A 197 -10.93 -12.02 -8.73
C ILE A 197 -9.98 -13.04 -9.34
N TRP A 198 -8.68 -12.75 -9.23
CA TRP A 198 -7.60 -13.70 -9.44
C TRP A 198 -7.04 -14.09 -8.07
N GLU A 199 -7.25 -15.35 -7.69
CA GLU A 199 -6.61 -15.92 -6.50
C GLU A 199 -5.18 -16.32 -6.87
N MET A 200 -4.20 -15.87 -6.08
CA MET A 200 -2.78 -15.90 -6.41
C MET A 200 -1.99 -16.81 -5.45
N ASP A 201 -0.90 -17.39 -5.95
CA ASP A 201 0.14 -18.03 -5.15
C ASP A 201 1.51 -17.50 -5.60
N GLY A 202 1.95 -16.40 -4.98
CA GLY A 202 3.12 -15.65 -5.41
C GLY A 202 2.94 -15.10 -6.83
N THR A 203 3.61 -15.73 -7.78
CA THR A 203 3.58 -15.34 -9.19
C THR A 203 2.58 -16.14 -10.03
N THR A 204 1.83 -17.07 -9.44
CA THR A 204 0.93 -17.97 -10.16
C THR A 204 -0.54 -17.61 -9.92
N VAL A 205 -1.34 -17.50 -10.98
CA VAL A 205 -2.81 -17.41 -10.87
C VAL A 205 -3.36 -18.81 -10.64
N LEU A 206 -3.93 -19.07 -9.45
CA LEU A 206 -4.55 -20.35 -9.11
C LEU A 206 -5.95 -20.46 -9.72
N ASN A 207 -6.71 -19.37 -9.65
CA ASN A 207 -8.09 -19.31 -10.12
C ASN A 207 -8.40 -17.90 -10.62
N ALA A 208 -9.25 -17.79 -11.64
CA ALA A 208 -9.69 -16.52 -12.21
C ALA A 208 -11.22 -16.57 -12.38
N THR A 209 -11.94 -15.90 -11.50
CA THR A 209 -13.41 -15.97 -11.43
C THR A 209 -14.03 -14.62 -11.71
N VAL A 210 -14.95 -14.58 -12.67
CA VAL A 210 -15.80 -13.41 -12.93
C VAL A 210 -16.92 -13.37 -11.89
N LEU A 211 -17.14 -12.21 -11.29
CA LEU A 211 -18.20 -11.93 -10.33
C LEU A 211 -19.34 -11.16 -11.01
N ASP A 212 -20.47 -11.00 -10.33
CA ASP A 212 -21.55 -10.18 -10.88
C ASP A 212 -21.09 -8.73 -11.08
N PRO A 213 -21.57 -8.06 -12.14
CA PRO A 213 -21.31 -6.65 -12.34
C PRO A 213 -22.02 -5.79 -11.28
N THR A 214 -21.45 -4.62 -11.00
CA THR A 214 -22.01 -3.56 -10.16
C THR A 214 -22.52 -2.40 -11.00
N ASP A 215 -23.25 -1.46 -10.39
CA ASP A 215 -23.50 -0.17 -11.03
C ASP A 215 -22.17 0.55 -11.31
N THR A 216 -22.00 1.07 -12.53
CA THR A 216 -20.78 1.78 -12.98
C THR A 216 -20.40 3.00 -12.15
N ALA A 217 -21.33 3.55 -11.36
CA ALA A 217 -21.07 4.66 -10.45
C ALA A 217 -20.51 4.21 -9.08
N LEU A 218 -20.50 2.90 -8.78
CA LEU A 218 -19.91 2.35 -7.56
C LEU A 218 -18.40 2.18 -7.74
N THR A 219 -17.63 2.71 -6.79
CA THR A 219 -16.18 2.52 -6.70
C THR A 219 -15.82 1.57 -5.56
N PRO A 220 -14.95 0.56 -5.79
CA PRO A 220 -14.53 -0.40 -4.78
C PRO A 220 -13.39 0.13 -3.90
N THR A 221 -13.35 -0.34 -2.65
CA THR A 221 -12.20 -0.26 -1.75
C THR A 221 -12.03 -1.60 -1.05
N ILE A 222 -10.82 -2.17 -1.09
CA ILE A 222 -10.51 -3.50 -0.55
C ILE A 222 -10.08 -3.37 0.91
N VAL A 223 -10.78 -4.03 1.82
CA VAL A 223 -10.60 -3.94 3.28
C VAL A 223 -11.17 -5.17 3.97
N ASP A 224 -10.71 -5.55 5.16
CA ASP A 224 -11.36 -6.60 5.97
C ASP A 224 -12.47 -5.98 6.83
N PHE A 225 -13.73 -6.10 6.39
CA PHE A 225 -14.85 -5.36 6.96
C PHE A 225 -15.53 -6.12 8.10
N ASP A 226 -15.47 -7.46 8.08
CA ASP A 226 -16.04 -8.33 9.12
C ASP A 226 -15.00 -8.91 10.10
N GLY A 227 -13.71 -8.66 9.87
CA GLY A 227 -12.60 -9.03 10.74
C GLY A 227 -12.25 -10.52 10.68
N ASN A 228 -12.58 -11.19 9.56
CA ASN A 228 -12.36 -12.63 9.40
C ASN A 228 -10.94 -12.97 8.87
N GLY A 229 -10.12 -11.96 8.60
CA GLY A 229 -8.77 -12.09 8.04
C GLY A 229 -8.74 -12.18 6.51
N LYS A 230 -9.88 -11.97 5.83
CA LYS A 230 -9.99 -11.90 4.38
C LYS A 230 -10.39 -10.51 3.96
N SER A 231 -9.97 -10.15 2.76
CA SER A 231 -10.32 -8.89 2.14
C SER A 231 -11.75 -8.93 1.61
N ASP A 232 -12.57 -8.01 2.10
CA ASP A 232 -13.90 -7.67 1.63
C ASP A 232 -13.85 -6.50 0.64
N ILE A 233 -15.02 -6.10 0.12
CA ILE A 233 -15.13 -4.94 -0.77
C ILE A 233 -16.18 -3.97 -0.24
N PHE A 234 -15.73 -2.76 0.10
CA PHE A 234 -16.61 -1.62 0.33
C PHE A 234 -16.86 -0.88 -0.99
N TRP A 235 -18.13 -0.82 -1.40
CA TRP A 235 -18.58 -0.12 -2.59
C TRP A 235 -19.25 1.19 -2.22
N ARG A 236 -18.88 2.26 -2.91
CA ARG A 236 -19.50 3.57 -2.72
C ARG A 236 -19.87 4.24 -4.03
N ASN A 237 -21.08 4.78 -4.11
CA ASN A 237 -21.50 5.67 -5.18
C ASN A 237 -21.28 7.11 -4.72
N ALA A 238 -20.25 7.77 -5.25
CA ALA A 238 -19.93 9.13 -4.84
C ALA A 238 -20.95 10.19 -5.29
N THR A 239 -21.89 9.83 -6.18
CA THR A 239 -22.91 10.75 -6.71
C THR A 239 -24.23 10.63 -5.94
N THR A 240 -24.71 9.41 -5.68
CA THR A 240 -25.97 9.18 -4.94
C THR A 240 -25.74 9.08 -3.43
N GLY A 241 -24.54 8.67 -3.03
CA GLY A 241 -24.20 8.39 -1.65
C GLY A 241 -24.48 6.96 -1.19
N ASP A 242 -24.93 6.08 -2.09
CA ASP A 242 -25.20 4.69 -1.75
C ASP A 242 -23.92 3.96 -1.36
N ASN A 243 -24.02 3.10 -0.34
CA ASN A 243 -22.92 2.32 0.19
C ASN A 243 -23.34 0.85 0.29
N THR A 244 -22.45 -0.06 -0.09
CA THR A 244 -22.68 -1.51 -0.03
C THR A 244 -21.40 -2.19 0.44
N ALA A 245 -21.51 -3.23 1.27
CA ALA A 245 -20.39 -4.09 1.63
C ALA A 245 -20.58 -5.48 1.01
N TRP A 246 -19.52 -6.02 0.42
CA TRP A 246 -19.44 -7.41 -0.03
C TRP A 246 -18.47 -8.14 0.89
N PHE A 247 -18.99 -9.00 1.76
CA PHE A 247 -18.16 -9.89 2.57
C PHE A 247 -17.72 -11.07 1.72
N MET A 248 -16.42 -11.31 1.64
CA MET A 248 -15.80 -12.23 0.69
C MET A 248 -15.29 -13.50 1.39
N ASP A 249 -15.44 -14.61 0.70
CA ASP A 249 -14.82 -15.90 1.03
C ASP A 249 -14.22 -16.49 -0.25
N GLY A 250 -12.98 -16.09 -0.53
CA GLY A 250 -12.34 -16.25 -1.83
C GLY A 250 -13.14 -15.52 -2.90
N THR A 251 -13.73 -16.28 -3.82
CA THR A 251 -14.54 -15.76 -4.93
C THR A 251 -16.04 -15.69 -4.62
N GLN A 252 -16.48 -16.15 -3.45
CA GLN A 252 -17.88 -16.05 -3.02
C GLN A 252 -18.11 -14.74 -2.28
N LYS A 253 -19.27 -14.12 -2.47
CA LYS A 253 -19.66 -12.88 -1.78
C LYS A 253 -21.00 -13.02 -1.06
N THR A 254 -21.11 -12.34 0.08
CA THR A 254 -22.39 -11.99 0.71
C THR A 254 -22.55 -10.48 0.67
N GLU A 255 -23.61 -9.99 0.04
CA GLU A 255 -23.83 -8.57 -0.18
C GLU A 255 -24.79 -7.95 0.85
N PHE A 256 -24.43 -6.76 1.34
CA PHE A 256 -25.22 -5.98 2.28
C PHE A 256 -25.28 -4.51 1.88
N ALA A 257 -26.49 -3.96 1.82
CA ALA A 257 -26.67 -2.51 1.72
C ALA A 257 -26.33 -1.85 3.08
N LEU A 258 -25.57 -0.76 3.03
CA LEU A 258 -25.26 0.08 4.18
C LEU A 258 -26.04 1.39 4.07
N GLN A 259 -26.07 2.16 5.17
CA GLN A 259 -26.69 3.47 5.17
C GLN A 259 -25.99 4.41 4.15
N SER A 260 -26.76 5.07 3.31
CA SER A 260 -26.25 6.05 2.34
C SER A 260 -25.73 7.31 3.02
N GLN A 261 -24.64 7.89 2.52
CA GLN A 261 -24.12 9.21 2.90
C GLN A 261 -24.01 10.08 1.66
N ASP A 262 -24.64 11.26 1.67
CA ASP A 262 -24.72 12.11 0.47
C ASP A 262 -23.35 12.42 -0.16
N ALA A 263 -23.37 12.89 -1.40
CA ALA A 263 -22.17 13.10 -2.22
C ALA A 263 -21.10 14.02 -1.58
N ALA A 264 -21.46 14.88 -0.64
CA ALA A 264 -20.50 15.75 0.05
C ALA A 264 -19.62 14.98 1.04
N TRP A 265 -20.04 13.79 1.47
CA TRP A 265 -19.27 12.95 2.39
C TRP A 265 -18.24 12.09 1.65
N THR A 266 -17.04 12.01 2.21
CA THR A 266 -15.95 11.12 1.78
C THR A 266 -15.59 10.17 2.90
N ALA A 267 -15.18 8.94 2.57
CA ALA A 267 -14.83 7.89 3.52
C ALA A 267 -13.31 7.65 3.56
N ASN A 268 -12.76 7.47 4.74
CA ASN A 268 -11.49 6.78 4.98
C ASN A 268 -11.78 5.55 5.86
N LEU A 269 -11.08 4.45 5.62
CA LEU A 269 -11.33 3.16 6.24
C LEU A 269 -10.17 2.80 7.16
N GLY A 270 -10.44 2.31 8.37
CA GLY A 270 -9.45 1.89 9.36
C GLY A 270 -10.12 1.25 10.57
N ASP A 271 -9.39 0.74 11.56
CA ASP A 271 -9.97 0.12 12.77
C ASP A 271 -9.92 1.10 13.95
N PHE A 272 -10.94 1.95 14.11
CA PHE A 272 -10.96 3.04 15.11
C PHE A 272 -11.20 2.55 16.53
N ASN A 273 -11.62 1.29 16.72
CA ASN A 273 -12.00 0.75 18.02
C ASN A 273 -11.13 -0.43 18.50
N GLY A 274 -10.27 -0.97 17.63
CA GLY A 274 -9.29 -2.01 17.93
C GLY A 274 -9.88 -3.41 17.96
N ASP A 275 -10.98 -3.67 17.24
CA ASP A 275 -11.64 -4.97 17.17
C ASP A 275 -11.37 -5.74 15.88
N PHE A 276 -10.39 -5.27 15.10
CA PHE A 276 -9.91 -5.81 13.83
C PHE A 276 -10.95 -5.80 12.70
N LYS A 277 -12.05 -5.05 12.86
CA LYS A 277 -12.99 -4.79 11.77
C LYS A 277 -12.74 -3.41 11.20
N THR A 278 -12.96 -3.27 9.90
CA THR A 278 -12.86 -1.97 9.26
C THR A 278 -14.05 -1.08 9.63
N ASP A 279 -13.74 0.01 10.29
CA ASP A 279 -14.59 1.16 10.58
C ASP A 279 -14.47 2.24 9.50
N ILE A 280 -15.32 3.27 9.56
CA ILE A 280 -15.36 4.36 8.56
C ILE A 280 -15.26 5.73 9.22
N LEU A 281 -14.25 6.51 8.85
CA LEU A 281 -14.21 7.96 9.06
C LEU A 281 -14.89 8.67 7.89
N TRP A 282 -16.00 9.34 8.19
CA TRP A 282 -16.72 10.20 7.27
C TRP A 282 -16.33 11.66 7.46
N ARG A 283 -16.03 12.35 6.36
CA ARG A 283 -15.79 13.80 6.32
C ARG A 283 -16.67 14.45 5.27
N ASN A 284 -17.41 15.50 5.65
CA ASN A 284 -18.17 16.30 4.72
C ASN A 284 -17.29 17.40 4.14
N ALA A 285 -16.97 17.32 2.84
CA ALA A 285 -16.08 18.27 2.17
C ALA A 285 -16.68 19.69 2.02
N GLN A 286 -18.00 19.86 2.21
CA GLN A 286 -18.68 21.15 2.09
C GLN A 286 -18.83 21.84 3.45
N THR A 287 -19.21 21.10 4.50
CA THR A 287 -19.48 21.65 5.84
C THR A 287 -18.29 21.53 6.79
N GLY A 288 -17.33 20.64 6.50
CA GLY A 288 -16.21 20.32 7.37
C GLY A 288 -16.57 19.40 8.54
N GLU A 289 -17.81 18.90 8.60
CA GLU A 289 -18.27 17.96 9.63
C GLU A 289 -17.54 16.62 9.50
N ASN A 290 -17.26 16.00 10.64
CA ASN A 290 -16.58 14.72 10.72
C ASN A 290 -17.35 13.77 11.64
N LYS A 291 -17.36 12.48 11.33
CA LYS A 291 -17.93 11.45 12.19
C LYS A 291 -17.27 10.10 11.92
N VAL A 292 -17.28 9.24 12.92
CA VAL A 292 -16.80 7.86 12.79
C VAL A 292 -17.97 6.91 12.92
N TRP A 293 -17.99 5.91 12.05
CA TRP A 293 -18.85 4.74 12.11
C TRP A 293 -17.98 3.56 12.52
N THR A 294 -18.21 3.07 13.74
CA THR A 294 -17.66 1.77 14.12
C THR A 294 -18.59 0.67 13.62
N MET A 295 -18.03 -0.38 13.04
CA MET A 295 -18.75 -1.43 12.32
C MET A 295 -18.69 -2.75 13.09
N ASN A 296 -19.83 -3.41 13.23
CA ASN A 296 -19.90 -4.79 13.69
C ASN A 296 -20.72 -5.62 12.68
N GLY A 297 -20.02 -6.14 11.69
CA GLY A 297 -20.63 -6.60 10.44
C GLY A 297 -21.28 -5.40 9.73
N ILE A 298 -22.61 -5.38 9.65
CA ILE A 298 -23.37 -4.28 9.03
C ILE A 298 -23.96 -3.29 10.04
N LEU A 299 -23.81 -3.55 11.33
CA LEU A 299 -24.35 -2.68 12.38
C LEU A 299 -23.39 -1.51 12.59
N VAL A 300 -23.95 -0.30 12.50
CA VAL A 300 -23.22 0.96 12.64
C VAL A 300 -23.44 1.54 14.02
N THR A 301 -22.36 1.92 14.70
CA THR A 301 -22.40 2.88 15.81
C THR A 301 -21.72 4.18 15.37
N GLU A 302 -22.48 5.27 15.33
CA GLU A 302 -22.01 6.59 14.88
C GLU A 302 -21.64 7.48 16.07
N GLY A 303 -20.51 8.19 15.96
CA GLY A 303 -20.23 9.36 16.81
C GLY A 303 -19.71 10.53 16.00
N ALA A 304 -20.29 11.71 16.27
CA ALA A 304 -19.86 12.96 15.68
C ALA A 304 -18.55 13.44 16.32
N LEU A 305 -17.65 13.95 15.48
CA LEU A 305 -16.38 14.57 15.88
C LEU A 305 -16.43 16.08 15.64
N ALA A 306 -15.38 16.79 16.05
CA ALA A 306 -15.28 18.23 15.83
C ALA A 306 -15.30 18.58 14.34
N THR A 307 -15.94 19.70 13.99
CA THR A 307 -15.93 20.24 12.63
C THR A 307 -14.59 20.94 12.35
N LEU A 308 -13.97 20.61 11.21
CA LEU A 308 -12.77 21.27 10.70
C LEU A 308 -13.03 21.74 9.27
N ASP A 309 -12.78 23.02 8.99
CA ASP A 309 -13.04 23.62 7.68
C ASP A 309 -12.27 22.94 6.54
N SER A 310 -12.60 23.30 5.29
CA SER A 310 -12.07 22.66 4.08
C SER A 310 -10.56 22.81 3.87
N SER A 311 -9.86 23.66 4.62
CA SER A 311 -8.40 23.76 4.56
C SER A 311 -7.69 22.60 5.29
N TRP A 312 -8.44 21.81 6.07
CA TRP A 312 -7.94 20.62 6.74
C TRP A 312 -8.16 19.35 5.93
N THR A 313 -7.13 18.52 5.83
CA THR A 313 -7.16 17.16 5.25
C THR A 313 -6.78 16.14 6.31
N SER A 314 -7.37 14.94 6.21
CA SER A 314 -7.10 13.83 7.14
C SER A 314 -6.23 12.76 6.50
N LYS A 315 -5.39 12.14 7.34
CA LYS A 315 -4.81 10.81 7.13
C LYS A 315 -5.04 9.97 8.39
N ILE A 316 -4.84 8.67 8.31
CA ILE A 316 -5.09 7.74 9.40
C ILE A 316 -3.84 6.92 9.72
N GLY A 317 -3.63 6.61 10.99
CA GLY A 317 -2.46 5.92 11.51
C GLY A 317 -2.70 5.52 12.97
N ASP A 318 -1.85 4.72 13.58
CA ASP A 318 -1.87 4.45 15.04
C ASP A 318 -0.70 5.25 15.64
N PHE A 319 -0.97 6.45 16.14
CA PHE A 319 0.07 7.40 16.58
C PHE A 319 0.51 7.17 18.04
N ASN A 320 -0.26 6.40 18.81
CA ASN A 320 0.02 6.11 20.21
C ASN A 320 0.47 4.66 20.45
N GLY A 321 0.29 3.77 19.49
CA GLY A 321 0.64 2.34 19.52
C GLY A 321 -0.37 1.48 20.28
N ASP A 322 -1.65 1.89 20.36
CA ASP A 322 -2.67 1.19 21.15
C ASP A 322 -3.50 0.18 20.33
N GLY A 323 -3.23 0.06 19.03
CA GLY A 323 -3.91 -0.83 18.10
C GLY A 323 -5.10 -0.20 17.41
N LYS A 324 -5.49 1.02 17.78
CA LYS A 324 -6.61 1.74 17.17
C LYS A 324 -6.09 2.72 16.12
N THR A 325 -6.92 2.92 15.11
CA THR A 325 -6.70 3.94 14.11
C THR A 325 -7.06 5.30 14.69
N ASP A 326 -6.09 6.19 14.65
CA ASP A 326 -6.17 7.61 14.97
C ASP A 326 -6.29 8.45 13.70
N ILE A 327 -6.51 9.77 13.87
CA ILE A 327 -6.68 10.72 12.76
C ILE A 327 -5.62 11.81 12.83
N PHE A 328 -4.80 11.92 11.79
CA PHE A 328 -3.90 13.06 11.60
C PHE A 328 -4.55 14.11 10.71
N TRP A 329 -4.55 15.35 11.16
CA TRP A 329 -5.09 16.52 10.46
C TRP A 329 -3.99 17.49 10.07
N HIS A 330 -3.94 17.85 8.80
CA HIS A 330 -3.03 18.85 8.26
C HIS A 330 -3.81 20.01 7.63
N ASN A 331 -3.46 21.24 8.01
CA ASN A 331 -4.04 22.44 7.41
C ASN A 331 -3.18 22.93 6.24
N GLY A 332 -3.62 22.69 5.00
CA GLY A 332 -2.89 23.08 3.80
C GLY A 332 -2.84 24.58 3.50
N THR A 333 -3.41 25.44 4.36
CA THR A 333 -3.32 26.91 4.25
C THR A 333 -2.36 27.51 5.28
N THR A 334 -2.37 27.00 6.51
CA THR A 334 -1.61 27.55 7.64
C THR A 334 -0.42 26.68 8.05
N GLY A 335 -0.40 25.41 7.63
CA GLY A 335 0.57 24.42 8.05
C GLY A 335 0.37 23.91 9.48
N ALA A 336 -0.77 24.23 10.12
CA ALA A 336 -1.12 23.70 11.43
C ALA A 336 -1.38 22.18 11.35
N ASN A 337 -0.99 21.45 12.41
CA ASN A 337 -1.12 20.00 12.49
C ASN A 337 -1.73 19.59 13.83
N THR A 338 -2.64 18.62 13.82
CA THR A 338 -3.17 18.01 15.05
C THR A 338 -3.41 16.52 14.81
N ALA A 339 -3.24 15.69 15.84
CA ALA A 339 -3.65 14.31 15.81
C ALA A 339 -4.77 14.08 16.84
N TRP A 340 -5.84 13.41 16.41
CA TRP A 340 -6.90 12.95 17.29
C TRP A 340 -6.64 11.48 17.58
N LEU A 341 -6.20 11.20 18.80
CA LEU A 341 -6.05 9.85 19.30
C LEU A 341 -7.44 9.31 19.66
N MET A 342 -7.86 8.24 19.00
CA MET A 342 -9.24 7.79 18.96
C MET A 342 -9.50 6.65 19.96
N ASP A 343 -10.72 6.60 20.48
CA ASP A 343 -11.25 5.44 21.20
C ASP A 343 -12.66 5.18 20.66
N GLY A 344 -12.72 4.36 19.61
CA GLY A 344 -13.92 4.11 18.82
C GLY A 344 -14.45 5.40 18.20
N THR A 345 -15.66 5.78 18.58
CA THR A 345 -16.32 6.96 18.01
C THR A 345 -15.98 8.28 18.71
N THR A 346 -14.98 8.30 19.60
CA THR A 346 -14.63 9.49 20.41
C THR A 346 -13.15 9.83 20.31
N VAL A 347 -12.81 11.13 20.44
CA VAL A 347 -11.42 11.58 20.58
C VAL A 347 -11.03 11.42 22.05
N ALA A 348 -10.15 10.46 22.34
CA ALA A 348 -9.61 10.26 23.68
C ALA A 348 -8.59 11.36 24.04
N THR A 349 -7.79 11.80 23.08
CA THR A 349 -6.82 12.89 23.25
C THR A 349 -6.63 13.66 21.95
N GLU A 350 -6.61 14.99 22.04
CA GLU A 350 -6.21 15.86 20.94
C GLU A 350 -4.77 16.33 21.15
N ALA A 351 -3.87 15.93 20.25
CA ALA A 351 -2.46 16.25 20.25
C ALA A 351 -2.18 17.41 19.29
N PHE A 352 -1.86 18.59 19.84
CA PHE A 352 -1.43 19.73 19.03
C PHE A 352 0.04 19.57 18.62
N LEU A 353 0.26 19.25 17.34
CA LEU A 353 1.59 19.02 16.78
C LEU A 353 2.19 20.33 16.26
N PRO A 354 3.53 20.40 16.08
CA PRO A 354 4.18 21.59 15.52
C PRO A 354 3.54 22.01 14.19
N ALA A 355 3.50 23.31 13.93
CA ALA A 355 3.16 23.79 12.59
C ALA A 355 4.38 23.63 11.66
N ASN A 356 4.14 23.31 10.41
CA ASN A 356 5.18 23.22 9.37
C ASN A 356 4.81 24.07 8.14
N ASN A 357 5.59 23.97 7.08
CA ASN A 357 5.24 24.66 5.83
C ASN A 357 4.04 23.95 5.18
N ALA A 358 2.98 24.71 4.90
CA ALA A 358 1.74 24.22 4.28
C ALA A 358 1.92 23.55 2.91
N ALA A 359 3.06 23.76 2.24
CA ALA A 359 3.40 23.10 0.98
C ALA A 359 3.98 21.68 1.17
N LEU A 360 4.31 21.27 2.40
CA LEU A 360 4.84 19.94 2.67
C LEU A 360 3.73 18.89 2.54
N THR A 361 4.03 17.77 1.89
CA THR A 361 3.09 16.65 1.77
C THR A 361 3.45 15.58 2.80
N PRO A 362 2.52 15.18 3.68
CA PRO A 362 2.76 14.10 4.64
C PRO A 362 2.49 12.74 4.00
N SER A 363 3.32 11.76 4.35
CA SER A 363 3.10 10.33 4.17
C SER A 363 3.33 9.64 5.51
N LEU A 364 2.65 8.52 5.76
CA LEU A 364 2.63 7.87 7.07
C LEU A 364 3.31 6.51 7.01
N GLY A 365 3.84 6.07 8.14
CA GLY A 365 4.44 4.74 8.33
C GLY A 365 5.27 4.70 9.60
N ASP A 366 5.56 3.52 10.13
CA ASP A 366 6.52 3.36 11.23
C ASP A 366 7.94 3.35 10.64
N PHE A 367 8.65 4.48 10.65
CA PHE A 367 9.98 4.56 10.04
C PHE A 367 11.09 4.11 11.00
N ASN A 368 10.81 4.00 12.29
CA ASN A 368 11.82 3.78 13.32
C ASN A 368 11.69 2.40 14.02
N GLY A 369 10.56 1.71 13.82
CA GLY A 369 10.27 0.38 14.32
C GLY A 369 9.79 0.37 15.79
N ASP A 370 9.17 1.44 16.28
CA ASP A 370 8.65 1.52 17.65
C ASP A 370 7.17 1.12 17.79
N GLY A 371 6.52 0.80 16.67
CA GLY A 371 5.14 0.35 16.58
C GLY A 371 4.14 1.51 16.52
N LYS A 372 4.62 2.74 16.38
CA LYS A 372 3.79 3.94 16.21
C LYS A 372 3.93 4.47 14.80
N THR A 373 2.90 5.16 14.35
CA THR A 373 2.89 5.80 13.04
C THR A 373 3.67 7.10 13.11
N ASP A 374 4.74 7.19 12.33
CA ASP A 374 5.50 8.39 12.11
C ASP A 374 5.00 9.16 10.87
N ILE A 375 5.46 10.40 10.72
CA ILE A 375 5.06 11.26 9.60
C ILE A 375 6.30 11.67 8.79
N TYR A 376 6.37 11.23 7.53
CA TYR A 376 7.37 11.66 6.58
C TYR A 376 6.85 12.87 5.79
N TRP A 377 7.56 13.99 5.88
CA TRP A 377 7.25 15.23 5.18
C TRP A 377 8.15 15.44 3.97
N ARG A 378 7.52 15.69 2.82
CA ARG A 378 8.19 16.02 1.56
C ARG A 378 7.95 17.47 1.18
N ASP A 379 9.02 18.24 0.95
CA ASP A 379 8.95 19.47 0.14
C ASP A 379 9.20 19.10 -1.32
N GLN A 380 8.14 19.04 -2.12
CA GLN A 380 8.27 18.70 -3.53
C GLN A 380 9.05 19.75 -4.33
N THR A 381 9.06 21.02 -3.90
CA THR A 381 9.70 22.11 -4.65
C THR A 381 11.17 22.27 -4.27
N ALA A 382 11.48 22.20 -2.98
CA ALA A 382 12.85 22.31 -2.50
C ALA A 382 13.59 20.97 -2.56
N GLY A 383 12.85 19.85 -2.60
CA GLY A 383 13.38 18.49 -2.54
C GLY A 383 13.84 18.06 -1.15
N THR A 384 13.55 18.83 -0.10
CA THR A 384 13.97 18.51 1.28
C THR A 384 12.95 17.61 1.95
N ASP A 385 13.44 16.73 2.83
CA ASP A 385 12.64 15.74 3.51
C ASP A 385 12.94 15.72 5.01
N ASN A 386 11.92 15.46 5.82
CA ASN A 386 12.09 15.21 7.25
C ASN A 386 11.09 14.17 7.75
N ILE A 387 11.42 13.50 8.84
CA ILE A 387 10.53 12.57 9.53
C ILE A 387 10.22 13.15 10.90
N TRP A 388 8.94 13.18 11.24
CA TRP A 388 8.46 13.38 12.59
C TRP A 388 8.23 12.01 13.21
N THR A 389 9.07 11.67 14.18
CA THR A 389 8.80 10.51 15.02
C THR A 389 7.75 10.91 16.05
N ILE A 390 6.64 10.17 16.09
CA ILE A 390 5.48 10.53 16.92
C ILE A 390 5.46 9.69 18.18
N ASN A 391 5.30 10.35 19.31
CA ASN A 391 5.08 9.68 20.59
C ASN A 391 3.93 10.35 21.33
N GLU A 392 2.75 9.76 21.22
CA GLU A 392 1.48 10.25 21.77
C GLU A 392 1.18 11.69 21.33
N THR A 393 1.51 12.66 22.18
CA THR A 393 1.20 14.08 21.98
C THR A 393 2.40 14.90 21.50
N THR A 394 3.54 14.25 21.22
CA THR A 394 4.79 14.92 20.86
C THR A 394 5.32 14.43 19.51
N ALA A 395 5.96 15.33 18.77
CA ALA A 395 6.65 15.03 17.52
C ALA A 395 8.11 15.48 17.62
N VAL A 396 9.03 14.61 17.22
CA VAL A 396 10.46 14.95 17.08
C VAL A 396 10.82 14.95 15.61
N GLU A 397 11.08 16.15 15.07
CA GLU A 397 11.52 16.35 13.70
C GLU A 397 13.00 16.02 13.54
N THR A 398 13.30 15.12 12.59
CA THR A 398 14.67 14.81 12.17
C THR A 398 14.76 14.94 10.65
N PRO A 399 15.67 15.75 10.10
CA PRO A 399 15.84 15.87 8.66
C PRO A 399 16.48 14.61 8.06
N ILE A 400 16.09 14.28 6.82
CA ILE A 400 16.86 13.37 5.98
C ILE A 400 18.16 14.08 5.56
N SER A 401 19.26 13.34 5.45
CA SER A 401 20.56 13.87 5.05
C SER A 401 20.50 14.59 3.70
N ASP A 402 21.19 15.72 3.57
CA ASP A 402 21.34 16.45 2.30
C ASP A 402 21.96 15.58 1.19
N ALA A 403 22.75 14.56 1.56
CA ALA A 403 23.34 13.62 0.60
C ALA A 403 22.29 12.69 -0.05
N ASP A 404 21.17 12.46 0.63
CA ASP A 404 20.09 11.57 0.18
C ASP A 404 18.94 12.34 -0.47
N LYS A 405 19.06 13.66 -0.56
CA LYS A 405 18.06 14.57 -1.12
C LYS A 405 17.74 14.24 -2.57
N LEU A 406 16.46 14.00 -2.86
CA LEU A 406 15.97 13.85 -4.23
C LEU A 406 15.37 15.15 -4.76
N GLY A 407 15.56 15.42 -6.05
CA GLY A 407 15.03 16.62 -6.71
C GLY A 407 13.50 16.64 -6.85
N PRO A 408 12.93 17.78 -7.28
CA PRO A 408 11.48 17.95 -7.49
C PRO A 408 10.84 17.03 -8.53
N GLU A 409 11.64 16.38 -9.36
CA GLU A 409 11.18 15.37 -10.31
C GLU A 409 10.82 14.04 -9.63
N TRP A 410 11.26 13.81 -8.38
CA TRP A 410 10.98 12.59 -7.63
C TRP A 410 9.81 12.78 -6.68
N TYR A 411 8.82 11.91 -6.76
CA TYR A 411 7.69 11.85 -5.83
C TYR A 411 7.60 10.48 -5.17
N THR A 412 6.98 10.45 -3.99
CA THR A 412 6.70 9.25 -3.19
C THR A 412 5.30 9.38 -2.59
N PHE A 413 4.76 8.30 -2.05
CA PHE A 413 3.44 8.26 -1.41
C PHE A 413 3.53 7.93 0.08
#